data_AF-A0A516GT15-F1
#
_entry.id   AF-A0A516GT15-F1
#
_cell.length_a   1.000
_cell.length_b   1.000
_cell.length_c   1.000
_cell.angle_alpha   90.00
_cell.angle_beta   90.00
_cell.angle_gamma   90.00
#
_symmetry.space_group_name_H-M   'P 1'
#
loop_
_entity.id
_entity.type
_entity.pdbx_description
1 polymer ?
#
loop_
_entity_poly.entity_id
_entity_poly.type
_entity_poly.pdbx_seq_one_letter_code
_entity_poly.pdbx_strand_id
1 'polypeptide(L)'
;MRIYEVQFFIDGPIKFENNINFQTTKELDLGRVFDSDINIKTTHRNNVINSTVRTIDSERAEKVAGLFIGKMLDVLCVITNCKLDINTYENRNVSYNIKTIVEFSEIQRAFELARELNLHTDNSKMLRAFSWYRKGLNTENTLDKFLAFWNSISVVSDAFCENNERTRSGTINRIWNCFIQVWGECSEWPHILGNENWVNEHNAIRNQIAHGGITIDIEYVNDILDKINILQKVNYKFLRDFSEKLNIGL
;
A
#
# COMPACT_ATOMS: atom_id res chain seq x y z
N MET A 1 -14.20 9.75 -28.93
CA MET A 1 -13.62 8.91 -27.86
C MET A 1 -13.50 7.49 -28.39
N ARG A 2 -12.39 6.80 -28.12
CA ARG A 2 -12.16 5.39 -28.49
C ARG A 2 -12.06 4.56 -27.21
N ILE A 3 -12.31 3.26 -27.32
CA ILE A 3 -12.01 2.29 -26.26
C ILE A 3 -10.62 1.73 -26.55
N TYR A 4 -9.73 1.84 -25.57
CA TYR A 4 -8.40 1.24 -25.59
C TYR A 4 -8.39 0.06 -24.62
N GLU A 5 -7.77 -1.05 -25.01
CA GLU A 5 -7.44 -2.14 -24.10
C GLU A 5 -5.99 -1.94 -23.65
N VAL A 6 -5.79 -1.86 -22.33
CA VAL A 6 -4.46 -1.70 -21.73
C VAL A 6 -4.12 -2.95 -20.94
N GLN A 7 -2.92 -3.47 -21.16
CA GLN A 7 -2.42 -4.68 -20.52
C GLN A 7 -1.31 -4.33 -19.52
N PHE A 8 -1.38 -4.93 -18.33
CA PHE A 8 -0.30 -4.91 -17.35
C PHE A 8 0.04 -6.33 -16.88
N PHE A 9 1.29 -6.51 -16.50
CA PHE A 9 1.83 -7.71 -15.87
C PHE A 9 2.02 -7.43 -14.38
N ILE A 10 1.47 -8.30 -13.54
CA ILE A 10 1.56 -8.18 -12.09
C ILE A 10 2.53 -9.23 -11.57
N ASP A 11 3.62 -8.75 -11.00
CA ASP A 11 4.72 -9.54 -10.48
C ASP A 11 4.67 -9.60 -8.95
N GLY A 12 4.71 -10.79 -8.39
CA GLY A 12 4.75 -10.98 -6.95
C GLY A 12 4.59 -12.45 -6.55
N PRO A 13 4.73 -12.78 -5.25
CA PRO A 13 4.60 -14.14 -4.76
C PRO A 13 3.12 -14.57 -4.62
N ILE A 14 2.28 -14.21 -5.59
CA ILE A 14 0.85 -14.57 -5.63
C ILE A 14 0.47 -15.09 -7.03
N LYS A 15 -0.59 -15.89 -7.10
CA LYS A 15 -1.26 -16.20 -8.36
C LYS A 15 -2.73 -15.81 -8.27
N PHE A 16 -3.26 -15.17 -9.30
CA PHE A 16 -4.71 -15.01 -9.41
C PHE A 16 -5.34 -16.30 -9.87
N GLU A 17 -6.59 -16.53 -9.46
CA GLU A 17 -7.44 -17.54 -10.07
C GLU A 17 -7.53 -17.31 -11.60
N ASN A 18 -7.56 -18.41 -12.36
CA ASN A 18 -7.51 -18.35 -13.81
C ASN A 18 -8.81 -17.79 -14.41
N ASN A 19 -8.68 -16.97 -15.46
CA ASN A 19 -9.77 -16.56 -16.35
C ASN A 19 -10.89 -15.77 -15.67
N ILE A 20 -10.54 -14.81 -14.82
CA ILE A 20 -11.50 -13.89 -14.22
C ILE A 20 -11.93 -12.84 -15.25
N ASN A 21 -13.23 -12.58 -15.32
CA ASN A 21 -13.83 -11.53 -16.13
C ASN A 21 -14.93 -10.85 -15.33
N PHE A 22 -14.86 -9.53 -15.20
CA PHE A 22 -15.90 -8.74 -14.55
C PHE A 22 -15.85 -7.28 -15.01
N GLN A 23 -16.91 -6.55 -14.70
CA GLN A 23 -16.98 -5.12 -14.90
C GLN A 23 -16.82 -4.41 -13.56
N THR A 24 -16.03 -3.35 -13.54
CA THR A 24 -15.90 -2.46 -12.39
C THR A 24 -15.84 -1.01 -12.86
N THR A 25 -16.34 -0.12 -12.03
CA THR A 25 -16.47 1.27 -12.38
C THR A 25 -15.18 2.03 -12.08
N LYS A 26 -14.55 2.57 -13.13
CA LYS A 26 -13.38 3.46 -13.02
C LYS A 26 -13.81 4.91 -12.84
N GLU A 27 -13.16 5.57 -11.91
CA GLU A 27 -13.31 7.02 -11.70
C GLU A 27 -11.99 7.72 -11.89
N LEU A 28 -11.99 8.62 -12.88
CA LEU A 28 -10.81 9.36 -13.31
C LEU A 28 -10.60 10.68 -12.60
N ASP A 29 -11.69 11.24 -12.10
CA ASP A 29 -11.82 12.46 -11.30
C ASP A 29 -13.32 12.64 -10.99
N LEU A 30 -13.64 13.47 -9.99
CA LEU A 30 -15.01 13.87 -9.61
C LEU A 30 -15.88 14.13 -10.86
N GLY A 31 -16.75 13.17 -11.17
CA GLY A 31 -17.80 13.31 -12.20
C GLY A 31 -17.59 12.56 -13.53
N ARG A 32 -16.45 11.90 -13.78
CA ARG A 32 -16.31 11.00 -14.96
C ARG A 32 -16.14 9.54 -14.55
N VAL A 33 -17.29 8.91 -14.45
CA VAL A 33 -17.48 7.49 -14.17
C VAL A 33 -17.57 6.74 -15.50
N PHE A 34 -16.77 5.71 -15.71
CA PHE A 34 -16.97 4.79 -16.82
C PHE A 34 -16.69 3.34 -16.41
N ASP A 35 -17.52 2.42 -16.89
CA ASP A 35 -17.31 1.01 -16.63
C ASP A 35 -16.14 0.48 -17.43
N SER A 36 -15.32 -0.32 -16.75
CA SER A 36 -14.17 -1.00 -17.32
C SER A 36 -14.35 -2.49 -17.21
N ASP A 37 -14.16 -3.15 -18.34
CA ASP A 37 -14.01 -4.59 -18.39
C ASP A 37 -12.61 -4.93 -17.89
N ILE A 38 -12.56 -5.81 -16.90
CA ILE A 38 -11.34 -6.37 -16.34
C ILE A 38 -11.28 -7.83 -16.75
N ASN A 39 -10.23 -8.17 -17.50
CA ASN A 39 -9.92 -9.55 -17.84
C ASN A 39 -8.58 -9.91 -17.19
N ILE A 40 -8.58 -10.97 -16.39
CA ILE A 40 -7.38 -11.46 -15.72
C ILE A 40 -7.07 -12.86 -16.21
N LYS A 41 -5.82 -13.05 -16.62
CA LYS A 41 -5.29 -14.34 -17.03
C LYS A 41 -4.02 -14.62 -16.25
N THR A 42 -3.99 -15.77 -15.58
CA THR A 42 -2.78 -16.24 -14.94
C THR A 42 -2.08 -17.21 -15.89
N THR A 43 -0.83 -16.90 -16.19
CA THR A 43 0.05 -17.80 -16.93
C THR A 43 0.90 -18.60 -15.93
N HIS A 44 1.79 -19.46 -16.43
CA HIS A 44 2.68 -20.20 -15.53
C HIS A 44 3.58 -19.28 -14.69
N ARG A 45 3.93 -18.10 -15.23
CA ARG A 45 4.90 -17.17 -14.64
C ARG A 45 4.27 -15.87 -14.12
N ASN A 46 3.28 -15.34 -14.82
CA ASN A 46 2.79 -13.98 -14.59
C ASN A 46 1.27 -13.93 -14.47
N ASN A 47 0.80 -12.99 -13.67
CA ASN A 47 -0.58 -12.55 -13.66
C ASN A 47 -0.73 -11.41 -14.68
N VAL A 48 -1.67 -11.52 -15.61
CA VAL A 48 -1.91 -10.50 -16.64
C VAL A 48 -3.27 -9.88 -16.39
N ILE A 49 -3.33 -8.55 -16.29
CA ILE A 49 -4.57 -7.79 -16.17
C ILE A 49 -4.75 -6.94 -17.42
N ASN A 50 -5.84 -7.18 -18.14
CA ASN A 50 -6.31 -6.35 -19.23
C ASN A 50 -7.46 -5.46 -18.73
N SER A 51 -7.47 -4.21 -19.17
CA SER A 51 -8.41 -3.22 -18.68
C SER A 51 -8.84 -2.26 -19.79
N THR A 52 -10.15 -2.12 -20.01
CA THR A 52 -10.67 -1.20 -21.03
C THR A 52 -10.71 0.25 -20.53
N VAL A 53 -10.35 1.22 -21.36
CA VAL A 53 -10.36 2.66 -21.04
C VAL A 53 -10.95 3.48 -22.17
N ARG A 54 -11.93 4.34 -21.85
CA ARG A 54 -12.53 5.28 -22.81
C ARG A 54 -11.84 6.64 -22.75
N THR A 55 -11.07 6.98 -23.79
CA THR A 55 -10.31 8.24 -23.83
C THR A 55 -10.04 8.70 -25.27
N ILE A 56 -9.31 9.81 -25.43
CA ILE A 56 -8.96 10.39 -26.74
C ILE A 56 -7.68 9.75 -27.32
N ASP A 57 -6.72 9.36 -26.50
CA ASP A 57 -5.41 8.83 -26.90
C ASP A 57 -4.94 7.66 -26.02
N SER A 58 -4.02 6.84 -26.53
CA SER A 58 -3.53 5.64 -25.86
C SER A 58 -2.65 5.92 -24.64
N GLU A 59 -1.87 7.00 -24.63
CA GLU A 59 -1.00 7.36 -23.50
C GLU A 59 -1.84 7.68 -22.25
N ARG A 60 -2.92 8.44 -22.44
CA ARG A 60 -3.89 8.69 -21.38
C ARG A 60 -4.60 7.41 -20.94
N ALA A 61 -4.86 6.47 -21.84
CA ALA A 61 -5.46 5.19 -21.49
C ALA A 61 -4.57 4.41 -20.53
N GLU A 62 -3.27 4.35 -20.82
CA GLU A 62 -2.27 3.64 -20.02
C GLU A 62 -2.13 4.25 -18.63
N LYS A 63 -1.97 5.58 -18.51
CA LYS A 63 -1.88 6.27 -17.22
C LYS A 63 -3.11 6.03 -16.34
N VAL A 64 -4.29 6.09 -16.95
CA VAL A 64 -5.57 5.81 -16.29
C VAL A 64 -5.63 4.38 -15.76
N ALA A 65 -5.36 3.40 -16.61
CA ALA A 65 -5.45 2.00 -16.24
C ALA A 65 -4.39 1.67 -15.18
N GLY A 66 -3.17 2.20 -15.32
CA GLY A 66 -2.09 2.03 -14.34
C GLY A 66 -2.43 2.62 -12.98
N LEU A 67 -3.03 3.81 -12.92
CA LEU A 67 -3.50 4.39 -11.65
C LEU A 67 -4.61 3.54 -11.02
N PHE A 68 -5.59 3.11 -11.81
CA PHE A 68 -6.72 2.34 -11.32
C PHE A 68 -6.30 0.96 -10.78
N ILE A 69 -5.54 0.21 -11.57
CA ILE A 69 -4.99 -1.09 -11.17
C ILE A 69 -4.02 -0.90 -10.01
N GLY A 70 -3.21 0.16 -10.04
CA GLY A 70 -2.31 0.52 -8.95
C GLY A 70 -3.03 0.69 -7.62
N LYS A 71 -4.17 1.38 -7.56
CA LYS A 71 -4.93 1.53 -6.31
C LYS A 71 -5.50 0.19 -5.82
N MET A 72 -5.98 -0.67 -6.72
CA MET A 72 -6.43 -2.01 -6.35
C MET A 72 -5.29 -2.83 -5.76
N LEU A 73 -4.11 -2.80 -6.39
CA LEU A 73 -2.93 -3.52 -5.91
C LEU A 73 -2.42 -2.98 -4.57
N ASP A 74 -2.60 -1.69 -4.27
CA ASP A 74 -2.28 -1.12 -2.95
C ASP A 74 -3.10 -1.82 -1.85
N VAL A 75 -4.41 -2.00 -2.08
CA VAL A 75 -5.29 -2.75 -1.18
C VAL A 75 -4.89 -4.22 -1.12
N LEU A 76 -4.70 -4.86 -2.28
CA LEU A 76 -4.41 -6.30 -2.34
C LEU A 76 -3.08 -6.66 -1.67
N CYS A 77 -2.08 -5.77 -1.69
CA CYS A 77 -0.84 -5.95 -0.95
C CYS A 77 -1.06 -6.03 0.56
N VAL A 78 -2.02 -5.28 1.10
CA VAL A 78 -2.35 -5.30 2.53
C VAL A 78 -3.21 -6.52 2.87
N ILE A 79 -4.08 -6.97 1.96
CA ILE A 79 -4.84 -8.23 2.15
C ILE A 79 -3.86 -9.42 2.21
N THR A 80 -2.99 -9.53 1.22
CA THR A 80 -2.10 -10.70 1.04
C THR A 80 -0.78 -10.61 1.79
N ASN A 81 -0.42 -9.43 2.31
CA ASN A 81 0.91 -9.12 2.85
C ASN A 81 2.06 -9.50 1.90
N CYS A 82 1.85 -9.35 0.59
CA CYS A 82 2.79 -9.73 -0.45
C CYS A 82 3.21 -8.51 -1.26
N LYS A 83 4.48 -8.50 -1.70
CA LYS A 83 4.97 -7.49 -2.65
C LYS A 83 4.29 -7.71 -4.01
N LEU A 84 3.66 -6.68 -4.57
CA LEU A 84 3.03 -6.72 -5.89
C LEU A 84 3.51 -5.53 -6.70
N ASP A 85 4.15 -5.82 -7.83
CA ASP A 85 4.66 -4.84 -8.76
C ASP A 85 3.85 -4.84 -10.06
N ILE A 86 3.78 -3.70 -10.72
CA ILE A 86 3.02 -3.49 -11.96
C ILE A 86 3.97 -3.10 -13.08
N ASN A 87 3.98 -3.93 -14.14
CA ASN A 87 4.87 -3.78 -15.28
C ASN A 87 4.08 -3.66 -16.58
N THR A 88 4.56 -2.82 -17.50
CA THR A 88 3.99 -2.66 -18.85
C THR A 88 4.53 -3.71 -19.84
N TYR A 89 5.57 -4.43 -19.44
CA TYR A 89 6.20 -5.49 -20.22
C TYR A 89 6.34 -6.75 -19.38
N GLU A 90 6.39 -7.89 -20.06
CA GLU A 90 6.55 -9.20 -19.41
C GLU A 90 7.97 -9.37 -18.86
N ASN A 91 8.12 -9.47 -17.53
CA ASN A 91 9.42 -9.77 -16.94
C ASN A 91 9.67 -11.29 -16.87
N ARG A 92 10.32 -11.83 -17.90
CA ARG A 92 10.53 -13.29 -18.02
C ARG A 92 11.56 -13.88 -17.06
N ASN A 93 12.36 -13.04 -16.42
CA ASN A 93 13.49 -13.45 -15.57
C ASN A 93 13.13 -13.54 -14.09
N VAL A 94 11.92 -13.14 -13.71
CA VAL A 94 11.48 -13.16 -12.33
C VAL A 94 10.69 -14.42 -12.06
N SER A 95 11.13 -15.19 -11.05
CA SER A 95 10.44 -16.38 -10.55
C SER A 95 10.18 -16.19 -9.07
N TYR A 96 8.92 -16.29 -8.67
CA TYR A 96 8.53 -16.22 -7.28
C TYR A 96 8.11 -17.59 -6.76
N ASN A 97 8.48 -17.89 -5.52
CA ASN A 97 7.82 -18.94 -4.75
C ASN A 97 6.43 -18.42 -4.39
N ILE A 98 5.38 -19.00 -5.00
CA ILE A 98 4.00 -18.59 -4.77
C ILE A 98 3.63 -18.85 -3.31
N LYS A 99 3.20 -17.80 -2.61
CA LYS A 99 2.78 -17.85 -1.21
C LYS A 99 1.28 -18.03 -1.06
N THR A 100 0.49 -17.49 -1.98
CA THR A 100 -0.97 -17.59 -1.94
C THR A 100 -1.59 -17.57 -3.34
N ILE A 101 -2.79 -18.11 -3.44
CA ILE A 101 -3.67 -17.96 -4.59
C ILE A 101 -4.75 -16.95 -4.18
N VAL A 102 -4.94 -15.91 -4.97
CA VAL A 102 -5.95 -14.87 -4.73
C VAL A 102 -7.18 -15.19 -5.57
N GLU A 103 -8.31 -15.32 -4.88
CA GLU A 103 -9.59 -15.67 -5.47
C GLU A 103 -10.27 -14.47 -6.16
N PHE A 104 -11.25 -14.75 -7.02
CA PHE A 104 -12.05 -13.72 -7.66
C PHE A 104 -12.66 -12.72 -6.66
N SER A 105 -13.18 -13.22 -5.53
CA SER A 105 -13.82 -12.43 -4.48
C SER A 105 -12.87 -11.40 -3.88
N GLU A 106 -11.61 -11.77 -3.62
CA GLU A 106 -10.57 -10.88 -3.08
C GLU A 106 -10.16 -9.80 -4.09
N ILE A 107 -10.06 -10.16 -5.37
CA ILE A 107 -9.72 -9.20 -6.43
C ILE A 107 -10.85 -8.19 -6.60
N GLN A 108 -12.09 -8.67 -6.71
CA GLN A 108 -13.26 -7.81 -6.82
C GLN A 108 -13.35 -6.88 -5.61
N ARG A 109 -13.19 -7.42 -4.39
CA ARG A 109 -13.19 -6.63 -3.16
C ARG A 109 -12.08 -5.58 -3.15
N ALA A 110 -10.88 -5.90 -3.64
CA ALA A 110 -9.78 -4.94 -3.71
C ALA A 110 -10.09 -3.78 -4.65
N PHE A 111 -10.76 -4.01 -5.78
CA PHE A 111 -11.23 -2.93 -6.67
C PHE A 111 -12.31 -2.07 -6.01
N GLU A 112 -13.31 -2.70 -5.40
CA GLU A 112 -14.40 -2.01 -4.70
C GLU A 112 -13.87 -1.16 -3.55
N LEU A 113 -13.03 -1.75 -2.69
CA LEU A 113 -12.49 -1.04 -1.54
C LEU A 113 -11.55 0.09 -1.96
N ALA A 114 -10.69 -0.12 -2.96
CA ALA A 114 -9.84 0.95 -3.49
C ALA A 114 -10.67 2.15 -3.99
N ARG A 115 -11.82 1.87 -4.61
CA ARG A 115 -12.77 2.90 -5.05
C ARG A 115 -13.46 3.58 -3.86
N GLU A 116 -13.99 2.82 -2.91
CA GLU A 116 -14.62 3.35 -1.68
C GLU A 116 -13.67 4.32 -0.94
N LEU A 117 -12.45 3.88 -0.66
CA LEU A 117 -11.45 4.70 0.03
C LEU A 117 -11.07 5.94 -0.78
N ASN A 118 -11.02 5.84 -2.11
CA ASN A 118 -10.69 6.98 -2.96
C ASN A 118 -11.80 8.03 -3.03
N LEU A 119 -13.07 7.62 -2.94
CA LEU A 119 -14.24 8.50 -3.03
C LEU A 119 -14.49 9.28 -1.74
N HIS A 120 -14.19 8.70 -0.59
CA HIS A 120 -14.36 9.36 0.70
C HIS A 120 -13.09 10.12 1.06
N THR A 121 -13.15 11.46 1.06
CA THR A 121 -12.01 12.35 1.36
C THR A 121 -11.30 11.95 2.65
N ASP A 122 -12.06 11.61 3.69
CA ASP A 122 -11.54 11.20 5.00
C ASP A 122 -10.77 9.88 4.93
N ASN A 123 -11.23 8.93 4.11
CA ASN A 123 -10.63 7.60 3.97
C ASN A 123 -9.54 7.52 2.89
N SER A 124 -9.41 8.54 2.03
CA SER A 124 -8.36 8.60 0.99
C SER A 124 -6.94 8.51 1.55
N LYS A 125 -6.79 8.87 2.83
CA LYS A 125 -5.55 8.76 3.61
C LYS A 125 -5.18 7.30 3.91
N MET A 126 -6.15 6.42 4.15
CA MET A 126 -5.91 4.98 4.28
C MET A 126 -5.37 4.39 2.97
N LEU A 127 -6.00 4.71 1.84
CA LEU A 127 -5.51 4.24 0.54
C LEU A 127 -4.08 4.74 0.26
N ARG A 128 -3.78 5.99 0.62
CA ARG A 128 -2.42 6.52 0.52
C ARG A 128 -1.43 5.80 1.43
N ALA A 129 -1.84 5.42 2.64
CA ALA A 129 -1.01 4.63 3.55
C ALA A 129 -0.75 3.23 2.97
N PHE A 130 -1.74 2.59 2.35
CA PHE A 130 -1.56 1.30 1.65
C PHE A 130 -0.56 1.41 0.49
N SER A 131 -0.63 2.50 -0.28
CA SER A 131 0.34 2.78 -1.35
C SER A 131 1.78 2.90 -0.83
N TRP A 132 1.97 3.58 0.30
CA TRP A 132 3.26 3.64 0.98
C TRP A 132 3.72 2.27 1.50
N TYR A 133 2.81 1.46 2.03
CA TYR A 133 3.12 0.10 2.46
C TYR A 133 3.61 -0.77 1.31
N ARG A 134 2.88 -0.77 0.18
CA ARG A 134 3.31 -1.47 -1.04
C ARG A 134 4.65 -0.97 -1.53
N LYS A 135 4.89 0.35 -1.55
CA LYS A 135 6.19 0.91 -1.92
C LYS A 135 7.32 0.36 -1.03
N GLY A 136 7.09 0.23 0.28
CA GLY A 136 8.05 -0.39 1.20
C GLY A 136 8.32 -1.86 0.89
N LEU A 137 7.30 -2.62 0.49
CA LEU A 137 7.46 -4.02 0.07
C LEU A 137 8.24 -4.18 -1.25
N ASN A 138 8.09 -3.23 -2.17
CA ASN A 138 8.66 -3.32 -3.53
C ASN A 138 10.06 -2.71 -3.65
N THR A 139 10.44 -1.76 -2.80
CA THR A 139 11.75 -1.11 -2.90
C THR A 139 12.86 -2.01 -2.37
N GLU A 140 14.01 -2.02 -3.06
CA GLU A 140 15.21 -2.73 -2.60
C GLU A 140 16.18 -1.80 -1.86
N ASN A 141 16.02 -0.48 -1.99
CA ASN A 141 16.83 0.48 -1.23
C ASN A 141 16.39 0.51 0.24
N THR A 142 17.34 0.25 1.15
CA THR A 142 17.12 0.20 2.60
C THR A 142 16.49 1.49 3.16
N LEU A 143 17.01 2.65 2.77
CA LEU A 143 16.54 3.94 3.30
C LEU A 143 15.13 4.24 2.80
N ASP A 144 14.87 4.00 1.50
CA ASP A 144 13.54 4.16 0.93
C ASP A 144 12.52 3.19 1.55
N LYS A 145 12.95 1.96 1.88
CA LYS A 145 12.11 0.96 2.54
C LYS A 145 11.68 1.44 3.92
N PHE A 146 12.63 1.92 4.72
CA PHE A 146 12.36 2.51 6.02
C PHE A 146 11.40 3.70 5.90
N LEU A 147 11.70 4.66 5.02
CA LEU A 147 10.86 5.84 4.81
C LEU A 147 9.46 5.47 4.35
N ALA A 148 9.32 4.50 3.44
CA ALA A 148 8.02 4.10 2.93
C ALA A 148 7.15 3.48 4.03
N PHE A 149 7.70 2.58 4.84
CA PHE A 149 6.94 2.02 5.96
C PHE A 149 6.60 3.07 7.02
N TRP A 150 7.55 3.93 7.38
CA TRP A 150 7.28 5.00 8.36
C TRP A 150 6.24 6.00 7.86
N ASN A 151 6.29 6.38 6.58
CA ASN A 151 5.31 7.28 5.97
C ASN A 151 3.92 6.67 5.94
N SER A 152 3.79 5.35 5.75
CA SER A 152 2.50 4.66 5.82
C SER A 152 1.83 4.86 7.19
N ILE A 153 2.56 4.60 8.29
CA ILE A 153 2.07 4.85 9.67
C ILE A 153 1.75 6.33 9.88
N SER A 154 2.64 7.21 9.43
CA SER A 154 2.51 8.66 9.62
C SER A 154 1.28 9.23 8.91
N VAL A 155 0.96 8.74 7.70
CA VAL A 155 -0.20 9.20 6.92
C VAL A 155 -1.52 8.85 7.60
N VAL A 156 -1.65 7.64 8.15
CA VAL A 156 -2.83 7.26 8.96
C VAL A 156 -2.90 8.14 10.20
N SER A 157 -1.79 8.27 10.91
CA SER A 157 -1.75 8.99 12.18
C SER A 157 -2.06 10.48 12.02
N ASP A 158 -1.61 11.10 10.94
CA ASP A 158 -1.91 12.50 10.61
C ASP A 158 -3.40 12.73 10.32
N ALA A 159 -4.07 11.73 9.76
CA ALA A 159 -5.46 11.83 9.34
C ALA A 159 -6.46 11.51 10.46
N PHE A 160 -6.13 10.54 11.32
CA PHE A 160 -7.10 9.93 12.24
C PHE A 160 -6.74 10.06 13.72
N CYS A 161 -5.69 10.80 14.08
CA CYS A 161 -5.45 11.11 15.49
C CYS A 161 -6.60 11.94 16.08
N GLU A 162 -6.92 11.70 17.34
CA GLU A 162 -7.84 12.56 18.09
C GLU A 162 -7.23 13.96 18.23
N ASN A 163 -8.04 14.99 18.01
CA ASN A 163 -7.57 16.37 18.09
C ASN A 163 -7.51 16.83 19.57
N ASN A 164 -6.31 16.87 20.14
CA ASN A 164 -6.06 17.35 21.50
C ASN A 164 -4.73 18.15 21.54
N GLU A 165 -4.41 18.72 22.71
CA GLU A 165 -3.21 19.56 22.88
C GLU A 165 -1.93 18.80 22.54
N ARG A 166 -1.85 17.52 22.90
CA ARG A 166 -0.70 16.67 22.66
C ARG A 166 -0.55 16.35 21.16
N THR A 167 -1.61 15.96 20.47
CA THR A 167 -1.56 15.61 19.03
C THR A 167 -1.39 16.80 18.10
N ARG A 168 -1.69 18.03 18.57
CA ARG A 168 -1.29 19.26 17.90
C ARG A 168 0.23 19.47 17.89
N SER A 169 0.93 18.90 18.86
CA SER A 169 2.37 19.04 19.06
C SER A 169 3.19 17.99 18.28
N GLY A 170 2.94 17.86 16.98
CA GLY A 170 3.79 17.11 16.05
C GLY A 170 3.46 15.62 15.85
N THR A 171 4.11 15.02 14.84
CA THR A 171 3.79 13.68 14.30
C THR A 171 3.97 12.54 15.30
N ILE A 172 5.00 12.60 16.17
CA ILE A 172 5.24 11.57 17.20
C ILE A 172 4.00 11.38 18.07
N ASN A 173 3.42 12.49 18.54
CA ASN A 173 2.24 12.45 19.39
C ASN A 173 1.00 11.93 18.68
N ARG A 174 0.86 12.20 17.37
CA ARG A 174 -0.23 11.66 16.55
C ARG A 174 -0.11 10.14 16.40
N ILE A 175 1.08 9.63 16.13
CA ILE A 175 1.35 8.19 16.03
C ILE A 175 1.05 7.51 17.36
N TRP A 176 1.56 8.06 18.47
CA TRP A 176 1.26 7.57 19.82
C TRP A 176 -0.24 7.48 20.10
N ASN A 177 -0.99 8.54 19.80
CA ASN A 177 -2.44 8.54 20.01
C ASN A 177 -3.13 7.47 19.15
N CYS A 178 -2.76 7.32 17.88
CA CYS A 178 -3.34 6.26 17.04
C CYS A 178 -2.97 4.85 17.50
N PHE A 179 -1.77 4.62 18.02
CA PHE A 179 -1.41 3.33 18.61
C PHE A 179 -2.25 3.04 19.86
N ILE A 180 -2.44 4.03 20.74
CA ILE A 180 -3.33 3.89 21.91
C ILE A 180 -4.77 3.59 21.50
N GLN A 181 -5.28 4.27 20.47
CA GLN A 181 -6.65 4.07 19.97
C GLN A 181 -6.96 2.64 19.49
N VAL A 182 -5.93 1.86 19.16
CA VAL A 182 -6.06 0.50 18.60
C VAL A 182 -5.56 -0.56 19.56
N TRP A 183 -4.44 -0.31 20.24
CA TRP A 183 -3.73 -1.31 21.03
C TRP A 183 -3.69 -1.01 22.52
N GLY A 184 -4.18 0.15 22.97
CA GLY A 184 -4.10 0.54 24.38
C GLY A 184 -2.70 0.96 24.80
N GLU A 185 -2.26 0.48 25.96
CA GLU A 185 -1.01 0.93 26.58
C GLU A 185 0.23 0.41 25.83
N CYS A 186 1.36 1.11 25.94
CA CYS A 186 2.58 0.75 25.20
C CYS A 186 3.06 -0.69 25.47
N SER A 187 2.81 -1.20 26.68
CA SER A 187 3.10 -2.59 27.06
C SER A 187 2.34 -3.63 26.22
N GLU A 188 1.22 -3.24 25.59
CA GLU A 188 0.36 -4.11 24.79
C GLU A 188 0.66 -4.02 23.28
N TRP A 189 1.53 -3.09 22.88
CA TRP A 189 1.80 -2.83 21.46
C TRP A 189 2.51 -4.00 20.78
N PRO A 190 1.95 -4.54 19.67
CA PRO A 190 2.52 -5.67 18.97
C PRO A 190 3.94 -5.39 18.48
N HIS A 191 4.84 -6.38 18.65
CA HIS A 191 6.24 -6.38 18.17
C HIS A 191 7.18 -5.34 18.79
N ILE A 192 6.68 -4.36 19.55
CA ILE A 192 7.48 -3.29 20.19
C ILE A 192 7.90 -3.66 21.63
N LEU A 193 7.22 -4.64 22.25
CA LEU A 193 7.55 -5.20 23.57
C LEU A 193 7.64 -4.14 24.69
N GLY A 194 6.76 -3.14 24.66
CA GLY A 194 6.74 -2.07 25.67
C GLY A 194 7.85 -1.03 25.55
N ASN A 195 8.57 -0.96 24.43
CA ASN A 195 9.56 0.10 24.21
C ASN A 195 8.89 1.46 23.93
N GLU A 196 8.75 2.29 24.97
CA GLU A 196 8.20 3.65 24.89
C GLU A 196 9.05 4.59 24.02
N ASN A 197 10.35 4.33 23.83
CA ASN A 197 11.17 5.19 22.96
C ASN A 197 11.01 4.86 21.48
N TRP A 198 10.35 3.75 21.12
CA TRP A 198 10.33 3.23 19.75
C TRP A 198 9.84 4.27 18.72
N VAL A 199 8.75 4.98 18.99
CA VAL A 199 8.22 6.01 18.06
C VAL A 199 9.19 7.19 17.92
N ASN A 200 9.81 7.62 19.03
CA ASN A 200 10.77 8.73 19.03
C ASN A 200 12.02 8.37 18.22
N GLU A 201 12.57 7.18 18.46
CA GLU A 201 13.76 6.66 17.77
C GLU A 201 13.53 6.54 16.25
N HIS A 202 12.41 5.95 15.84
CA HIS A 202 12.12 5.77 14.42
C HIS A 202 11.81 7.09 13.72
N ASN A 203 11.18 8.05 14.41
CA ASN A 203 10.98 9.39 13.87
C ASN A 203 12.31 10.15 13.72
N ALA A 204 13.25 9.97 14.66
CA ALA A 204 14.58 10.55 14.58
C ALA A 204 15.35 9.98 13.36
N ILE A 205 15.35 8.66 13.18
CA ILE A 205 15.95 8.00 12.00
C ILE A 205 15.33 8.55 10.71
N ARG A 206 13.99 8.64 10.63
CA ARG A 206 13.30 9.20 9.46
C ARG A 206 13.78 10.62 9.16
N ASN A 207 13.90 11.48 10.16
CA ASN A 207 14.33 12.86 9.97
C ASN A 207 15.78 12.92 9.47
N GLN A 208 16.66 12.13 10.05
CA GLN A 208 18.06 12.08 9.62
C GLN A 208 18.18 11.62 8.16
N ILE A 209 17.45 10.57 7.77
CA ILE A 209 17.42 10.08 6.37
C ILE A 209 16.85 11.17 5.44
N ALA A 210 15.69 11.75 5.79
CA ALA A 210 14.98 12.70 4.91
C ALA A 210 15.73 14.02 4.70
N HIS A 211 16.55 14.45 5.66
CA HIS A 211 17.32 15.69 5.57
C HIS A 211 18.77 15.47 5.13
N GLY A 212 19.15 14.24 4.76
CA GLY A 212 20.51 13.92 4.31
C GLY A 212 21.57 14.17 5.37
N GLY A 213 21.20 14.14 6.66
CA GLY A 213 22.07 14.47 7.78
C GLY A 213 23.06 13.37 8.16
N ILE A 214 23.26 12.36 7.32
CA ILE A 214 23.97 11.13 7.65
C ILE A 214 24.94 10.77 6.54
N THR A 215 26.16 10.41 6.92
CA THR A 215 27.08 9.70 6.05
C THR A 215 26.57 8.28 5.85
N ILE A 216 26.23 7.91 4.62
CA ILE A 216 25.75 6.56 4.31
C ILE A 216 26.97 5.62 4.27
N ASP A 217 27.20 4.89 5.36
CA ASP A 217 28.16 3.80 5.43
C ASP A 217 27.46 2.44 5.66
N ILE A 218 28.24 1.36 5.62
CA ILE A 218 27.71 0.00 5.73
C ILE A 218 27.14 -0.30 7.13
N GLU A 219 27.72 0.29 8.17
CA GLU A 219 27.27 0.10 9.56
C GLU A 219 25.88 0.71 9.73
N TYR A 220 25.69 1.94 9.25
CA TYR A 220 24.42 2.62 9.28
C TYR A 220 23.33 1.89 8.47
N VAL A 221 23.68 1.33 7.31
CA VAL A 221 22.75 0.53 6.51
C VAL A 221 22.33 -0.74 7.24
N ASN A 222 23.27 -1.44 7.90
CA ASN A 222 22.97 -2.64 8.68
C ASN A 222 22.07 -2.34 9.88
N ASP A 223 22.34 -1.25 10.62
CA ASP A 223 21.52 -0.80 11.74
C ASP A 223 20.06 -0.52 11.33
N ILE A 224 19.84 0.03 10.14
CA ILE A 224 18.49 0.24 9.61
C ILE A 224 17.85 -1.08 9.19
N LEU A 225 18.59 -1.98 8.53
CA LEU A 225 18.05 -3.26 8.06
C LEU A 225 17.41 -4.06 9.20
N ASP A 226 18.04 -4.08 10.37
CA ASP A 226 17.49 -4.77 11.55
C ASP A 226 16.18 -4.15 12.02
N LYS A 227 16.07 -2.82 11.95
CA LYS A 227 14.86 -2.07 12.35
C LYS A 227 13.72 -2.21 11.35
N ILE A 228 14.02 -2.32 10.06
CA ILE A 228 13.01 -2.47 9.00
C ILE A 228 12.12 -3.69 9.23
N ASN A 229 12.68 -4.81 9.66
CA ASN A 229 11.91 -6.03 9.87
C ASN A 229 10.82 -5.86 10.94
N ILE A 230 11.14 -5.18 12.03
CA ILE A 230 10.17 -4.88 13.10
C ILE A 230 9.19 -3.81 12.60
N LEU A 231 9.68 -2.73 11.98
CA LEU A 231 8.86 -1.65 11.43
C LEU A 231 7.83 -2.17 10.42
N GLN A 232 8.20 -3.08 9.52
CA GLN A 232 7.27 -3.68 8.57
C GLN A 232 6.16 -4.46 9.29
N LYS A 233 6.49 -5.26 10.30
CA LYS A 233 5.50 -6.03 11.08
C LYS A 233 4.55 -5.11 11.84
N VAL A 234 5.08 -4.10 12.52
CA VAL A 234 4.29 -3.07 13.22
C VAL A 234 3.36 -2.35 12.23
N ASN A 235 3.90 -1.90 11.10
CA ASN A 235 3.13 -1.20 10.08
C ASN A 235 2.00 -2.07 9.52
N TYR A 236 2.29 -3.31 9.14
CA TYR A 236 1.28 -4.24 8.65
C TYR A 236 0.15 -4.44 9.67
N LYS A 237 0.50 -4.75 10.92
CA LYS A 237 -0.46 -4.96 12.01
C LYS A 237 -1.28 -3.69 12.26
N PHE A 238 -0.62 -2.52 12.26
CA PHE A 238 -1.28 -1.23 12.44
C PHE A 238 -2.29 -0.95 11.33
N LEU A 239 -1.94 -1.16 10.06
CA LEU A 239 -2.86 -0.95 8.93
C LEU A 239 -4.07 -1.88 9.01
N ARG A 240 -3.88 -3.15 9.37
CA ARG A 240 -4.98 -4.13 9.54
C ARG A 240 -5.92 -3.70 10.66
N ASP A 241 -5.39 -3.43 11.84
CA ASP A 241 -6.19 -3.16 13.03
C ASP A 241 -6.85 -1.78 12.99
N PHE A 242 -6.17 -0.78 12.42
CA PHE A 242 -6.76 0.54 12.23
C PHE A 242 -7.86 0.50 11.16
N SER A 243 -7.71 -0.32 10.12
CA SER A 243 -8.78 -0.56 9.15
C SER A 243 -9.98 -1.22 9.80
N GLU A 244 -9.78 -2.21 10.66
CA GLU A 244 -10.85 -2.85 11.45
C GLU A 244 -11.58 -1.83 12.34
N LYS A 245 -10.84 -0.98 13.05
CA LYS A 245 -11.40 0.13 13.85
C LYS A 245 -12.29 1.07 13.02
N LEU A 246 -11.90 1.33 11.77
CA LEU A 246 -12.65 2.18 10.83
C LEU A 246 -13.77 1.41 10.08
N ASN A 247 -13.98 0.12 10.39
CA ASN A 247 -14.90 -0.78 9.67
C ASN A 247 -14.57 -0.91 8.17
N ILE A 248 -13.29 -0.84 7.82
CA ILE A 248 -12.78 -1.08 6.48
C ILE A 248 -12.53 -2.59 6.33
N GLY A 249 -13.37 -3.28 5.56
CA GLY A 249 -13.29 -4.74 5.37
C GLY A 249 -12.10 -5.16 4.49
N LEU A 250 -10.95 -5.39 5.13
CA LEU A 250 -9.68 -5.94 4.59
C LEU A 250 -9.52 -7.45 4.82
#